data_AF-W7RPK2-F1
#
_entry.id   AF-W7RPK2-F1
#
_cell.length_a   1.000
_cell.length_b   1.000
_cell.length_c   1.000
_cell.angle_alpha   90.00
_cell.angle_beta   90.00
_cell.angle_gamma   90.00
#
_symmetry.space_group_name_H-M   'P 1'
#
loop_
_entity.id
_entity.type
_entity.pdbx_description
1 polymer ?
#
loop_
_entity_poly.entity_id
_entity_poly.type
_entity_poly.pdbx_seq_one_letter_code
_entity_poly.pdbx_strand_id
1 'polypeptide(L)'
;MLEQLQHAYGHALKNLVFVDFVNKKIIGGFEVLELELAKENACCKDLMTAINYHFHKGHFDLAKERINALTKRVEYIQRLEMQVITHRRNKMFEIASHLRKQGKSADVVSYDAKPN
;
A
#
# COMPACT_ATOMS: atom_id res chain seq x y z
N MET A 1 32.51 -14.86 -7.87
CA MET A 1 32.70 -13.45 -7.43
C MET A 1 31.81 -12.48 -8.21
N LEU A 2 31.74 -12.57 -9.54
CA LEU A 2 30.80 -11.78 -10.38
C LEU A 2 29.31 -12.04 -10.06
N GLU A 3 28.92 -13.28 -9.77
CA GLU A 3 27.54 -13.62 -9.42
C GLU A 3 27.09 -13.02 -8.08
N GLN A 4 27.97 -12.98 -7.09
CA GLN A 4 27.68 -12.33 -5.80
C GLN A 4 27.54 -10.81 -5.96
N LEU A 5 28.34 -10.21 -6.85
CA LEU A 5 28.22 -8.80 -7.21
C LEU A 5 26.92 -8.52 -7.95
N GLN A 6 26.52 -9.35 -8.92
CA GLN A 6 25.21 -9.24 -9.59
C GLN A 6 24.05 -9.43 -8.62
N HIS A 7 24.17 -10.37 -7.69
CA HIS A 7 23.13 -10.61 -6.70
C HIS A 7 23.01 -9.43 -5.72
N ALA A 8 24.13 -8.88 -5.25
CA ALA A 8 24.16 -7.68 -4.42
C ALA A 8 23.61 -6.46 -5.17
N TYR A 9 23.95 -6.30 -6.45
CA TYR A 9 23.43 -5.21 -7.30
C TYR A 9 21.93 -5.33 -7.52
N GLY A 10 21.42 -6.53 -7.80
CA GLY A 10 19.98 -6.81 -7.90
C GLY A 10 19.24 -6.58 -6.58
N HIS A 11 19.87 -6.89 -5.45
CA HIS A 11 19.30 -6.65 -4.12
C HIS A 11 19.28 -5.16 -3.76
N ALA A 12 20.33 -4.42 -4.14
CA ALA A 12 20.41 -2.96 -3.97
C ALA A 12 19.40 -2.22 -4.85
N LEU A 13 19.21 -2.65 -6.10
CA LEU A 13 18.21 -2.09 -7.03
C LEU A 13 16.77 -2.28 -6.55
N LYS A 14 16.46 -3.40 -5.87
CA LYS A 14 15.15 -3.60 -5.23
C LYS A 14 14.86 -2.66 -4.06
N ASN A 15 15.91 -2.14 -3.43
CA ASN A 15 15.82 -1.21 -2.30
C ASN A 15 15.99 0.27 -2.72
N LEU A 16 16.19 0.53 -4.02
CA LEU A 16 16.35 1.89 -4.54
C LEU A 16 14.97 2.53 -4.77
N VAL A 17 14.69 3.57 -4.00
CA VAL A 17 13.51 4.41 -4.16
C VAL A 17 13.78 5.40 -5.30
N PHE A 18 13.18 5.17 -6.46
CA PHE A 18 13.27 6.11 -7.58
C PHE A 18 12.17 7.18 -7.41
N VAL A 19 12.57 8.41 -7.09
CA VAL A 19 11.65 9.54 -6.96
C VAL A 19 11.64 10.31 -8.28
N ASP A 20 10.48 10.34 -8.94
CA ASP A 20 10.18 11.31 -9.97
C ASP A 20 9.98 12.67 -9.28
N PHE A 21 11.00 13.53 -9.37
CA PHE A 21 10.97 14.88 -8.80
C PHE A 21 10.07 15.84 -9.59
N VAL A 22 9.78 15.55 -10.86
CA VAL A 22 8.93 16.39 -11.72
C VAL A 22 7.46 16.19 -11.35
N ASN A 23 7.05 14.93 -11.14
CA ASN A 23 5.67 14.58 -10.79
C ASN A 23 5.47 14.25 -9.30
N LYS A 24 6.51 14.39 -8.48
CA LYS A 24 6.54 14.03 -7.05
C LYS A 24 6.00 12.63 -6.76
N LYS A 25 6.40 11.64 -7.56
CA LYS A 25 5.92 10.25 -7.47
C LYS A 25 7.06 9.25 -7.30
N ILE A 26 6.84 8.20 -6.51
CA ILE A 26 7.79 7.10 -6.39
C ILE A 26 7.52 6.09 -7.52
N ILE A 27 8.52 5.87 -8.37
CA ILE A 27 8.52 4.85 -9.42
C ILE A 27 8.87 3.50 -8.74
N GLY A 28 7.95 2.53 -8.81
CA GLY A 28 7.99 1.27 -8.04
C GLY A 28 6.83 1.10 -7.03
N GLY A 29 5.87 2.03 -7.03
CA GLY A 29 4.97 2.29 -5.90
C GLY A 29 3.98 1.23 -5.43
N PHE A 30 3.80 0.08 -6.08
CA PHE A 30 2.79 -0.90 -5.62
C PHE A 30 3.21 -1.66 -4.36
N GLU A 31 4.41 -2.23 -4.35
CA GLU A 31 4.97 -2.91 -3.16
C GLU A 31 5.15 -1.92 -2.00
N VAL A 32 5.46 -0.66 -2.31
CA VAL A 32 5.57 0.42 -1.33
C VAL A 32 4.20 0.76 -0.72
N LEU A 33 3.14 0.85 -1.53
CA LEU A 33 1.78 1.13 -1.04
C LEU A 33 1.21 -0.02 -0.21
N GLU A 34 1.44 -1.27 -0.62
CA GLU A 34 1.00 -2.45 0.15
C GLU A 34 1.76 -2.60 1.47
N LEU A 35 3.07 -2.34 1.45
CA LEU A 35 3.89 -2.29 2.66
C LEU A 35 3.43 -1.17 3.60
N GLU A 36 3.13 0.01 3.07
CA GLU A 36 2.66 1.14 3.87
C GLU A 36 1.28 0.84 4.49
N LEU A 37 0.36 0.23 3.74
CA LEU A 37 -0.93 -0.26 4.27
C LEU A 37 -0.72 -1.26 5.41
N ALA A 38 0.22 -2.19 5.26
CA ALA A 38 0.51 -3.17 6.30
C ALA A 38 1.04 -2.51 7.60
N LYS A 39 1.93 -1.52 7.47
CA LYS A 39 2.44 -0.75 8.61
C LYS A 39 1.33 0.03 9.31
N GLU A 40 0.51 0.75 8.54
CA GLU A 40 -0.58 1.55 9.12
C GLU A 40 -1.62 0.66 9.80
N ASN A 41 -1.92 -0.51 9.25
CA ASN A 41 -2.78 -1.50 9.90
C ASN A 41 -2.18 -2.02 11.23
N ALA A 42 -0.88 -2.26 11.29
CA ALA A 42 -0.21 -2.63 12.55
C ALA A 42 -0.30 -1.49 13.57
N CYS A 43 -0.02 -0.25 13.15
CA CYS A 43 -0.13 0.94 14.01
C CYS A 43 -1.55 1.13 14.56
N CYS A 44 -2.59 0.89 13.75
CA CYS A 44 -3.98 0.94 14.20
C CYS A 44 -4.27 -0.09 15.32
N LYS A 45 -3.73 -1.32 15.21
CA LYS A 45 -3.87 -2.35 16.26
C LYS A 45 -3.20 -1.93 17.57
N ASP A 46 -2.01 -1.32 17.48
CA ASP A 46 -1.31 -0.80 18.65
C ASP A 46 -2.07 0.34 19.31
N LEU A 47 -2.64 1.26 18.51
CA LEU A 47 -3.49 2.35 19.00
C LEU A 47 -4.75 1.82 19.67
N MET A 48 -5.43 0.83 19.10
CA MET A 48 -6.60 0.19 19.73
C MET A 48 -6.24 -0.44 21.08
N THR A 49 -5.09 -1.10 21.15
CA THR A 49 -4.57 -1.67 22.41
C THR A 49 -4.31 -0.58 23.44
N ALA A 50 -3.68 0.52 23.05
CA ALA A 50 -3.40 1.66 23.93
C ALA A 50 -4.69 2.36 24.41
N ILE A 51 -5.68 2.54 23.52
CA ILE A 51 -7.00 3.09 23.86
C ILE A 51 -7.66 2.25 24.95
N ASN A 52 -7.74 0.93 24.73
CA ASN A 52 -8.32 0.01 25.69
C ASN A 52 -7.59 0.07 27.03
N TYR A 53 -6.25 0.07 27.02
CA TYR A 53 -5.45 0.20 28.23
C TYR A 53 -5.78 1.49 29.01
N HIS A 54 -5.83 2.64 28.33
CA HIS A 54 -6.14 3.92 28.98
C HIS A 54 -7.55 3.97 29.55
N PHE A 55 -8.54 3.41 28.85
CA PHE A 55 -9.90 3.27 29.40
C PHE A 55 -9.93 2.43 30.68
N HIS A 56 -9.25 1.28 30.71
CA HIS A 56 -9.19 0.42 31.90
C HIS A 56 -8.48 1.10 33.08
N LYS A 57 -7.57 2.05 32.82
CA LYS A 57 -6.89 2.84 33.84
C LYS A 57 -7.65 4.12 34.23
N GLY A 58 -8.79 4.42 33.60
CA GLY A 58 -9.53 5.66 33.82
C GLY A 58 -8.83 6.91 33.27
N HIS A 59 -7.82 6.75 32.42
CA HIS A 59 -7.05 7.85 31.82
C HIS A 59 -7.76 8.34 30.55
N PHE A 60 -8.93 8.96 30.69
CA PHE A 60 -9.80 9.29 29.55
C PHE A 60 -9.20 10.32 28.60
N ASP A 61 -8.44 11.30 29.09
CA ASP A 61 -7.78 12.28 28.22
C ASP A 61 -6.75 11.62 27.30
N LEU A 62 -5.94 10.71 27.84
CA LEU A 62 -5.00 9.92 27.04
C LEU A 62 -5.71 8.98 26.06
N ALA A 63 -6.82 8.35 26.47
CA ALA A 63 -7.63 7.55 25.57
C ALA A 63 -8.17 8.39 24.40
N LYS A 64 -8.65 9.61 24.69
CA LYS A 64 -9.13 10.57 23.68
C LYS A 64 -8.04 10.98 22.70
N GLU A 65 -6.82 11.26 23.18
CA GLU A 65 -5.68 11.54 22.32
C GLU A 65 -5.36 10.38 21.37
N ARG A 66 -5.40 9.14 21.86
CA ARG A 66 -5.17 7.95 21.02
C ARG A 66 -6.29 7.71 20.02
N ILE A 67 -7.55 7.97 20.37
CA ILE A 67 -8.67 7.94 19.43
C ILE A 67 -8.46 8.94 18.30
N ASN A 68 -8.09 10.19 18.62
CA ASN A 68 -7.81 11.20 17.60
C ASN A 68 -6.66 10.79 16.66
N ALA A 69 -5.62 10.15 17.20
CA ALA A 69 -4.54 9.60 16.40
C ALA A 69 -5.03 8.47 15.48
N LEU A 70 -5.87 7.57 15.99
CA LEU A 70 -6.46 6.47 15.22
C LEU A 70 -7.33 7.00 14.07
N THR A 71 -8.16 8.01 14.30
CA THR A 71 -8.99 8.62 13.26
C THR A 71 -8.15 9.12 12.08
N LYS A 72 -7.07 9.88 12.36
CA LYS A 72 -6.16 10.40 11.32
C LYS A 72 -5.49 9.27 10.52
N ARG A 73 -5.17 8.16 11.19
CA ARG A 73 -4.55 6.98 10.57
C ARG A 73 -5.54 6.24 9.67
N VAL A 74 -6.79 6.08 10.10
CA VAL A 74 -7.86 5.50 9.28
C VAL A 74 -8.10 6.32 8.01
N GLU A 75 -8.15 7.65 8.11
CA GLU A 75 -8.26 8.54 6.94
C GLU A 75 -7.07 8.42 5.98
N TYR A 76 -5.87 8.17 6.52
CA TYR A 76 -4.69 7.91 5.70
C TYR A 76 -4.76 6.55 4.99
N ILE A 77 -5.18 5.49 5.69
CA ILE A 77 -5.42 4.16 5.11
C ILE A 77 -6.41 4.24 3.96
N GLN A 78 -7.54 4.93 4.12
CA GLN A 78 -8.54 5.10 3.06
C GLN A 78 -7.92 5.75 1.80
N ARG A 79 -7.05 6.75 1.98
CA ARG A 79 -6.33 7.36 0.85
C ARG A 79 -5.35 6.40 0.19
N LEU A 80 -4.66 5.56 0.96
CA LEU A 80 -3.76 4.53 0.45
C LEU A 80 -4.54 3.45 -0.33
N GLU A 81 -5.66 2.96 0.19
CA GLU A 81 -6.52 1.98 -0.48
C GLU A 81 -7.02 2.49 -1.84
N MET A 82 -7.47 3.75 -1.89
CA MET A 82 -7.89 4.39 -3.14
C MET A 82 -6.75 4.48 -4.16
N GLN A 83 -5.52 4.76 -3.70
CA GLN A 83 -4.34 4.77 -4.56
C GLN A 83 -4.01 3.36 -5.08
N VAL A 84 -4.11 2.33 -4.24
CA VAL A 84 -3.91 0.92 -4.62
C VAL A 84 -4.92 0.50 -5.68
N ILE A 85 -6.21 0.79 -5.49
CA ILE A 85 -7.27 0.47 -6.46
C ILE A 85 -7.00 1.15 -7.80
N THR A 86 -6.67 2.44 -7.77
CA THR A 86 -6.36 3.22 -8.96
C THR A 86 -5.13 2.68 -9.68
N HIS A 87 -4.08 2.34 -8.94
CA HIS A 87 -2.86 1.74 -9.49
C HIS A 87 -3.15 0.40 -10.18
N ARG A 88 -3.90 -0.49 -9.51
CA ARG A 88 -4.31 -1.79 -10.09
C ARG A 88 -5.10 -1.61 -11.38
N ARG A 89 -6.05 -0.67 -11.39
CA ARG A 89 -6.86 -0.34 -12.57
C ARG A 89 -6.01 0.17 -13.73
N ASN A 90 -5.09 1.10 -13.48
CA ASN A 90 -4.22 1.65 -14.52
C ASN A 90 -3.31 0.58 -15.12
N LYS A 91 -2.70 -0.27 -14.27
CA LYS A 91 -1.86 -1.38 -14.71
C LYS A 91 -2.63 -2.37 -15.58
N MET A 92 -3.89 -2.66 -15.25
CA MET A 92 -4.75 -3.51 -16.07
C MET A 92 -4.98 -2.90 -17.47
N PHE A 93 -5.26 -1.59 -17.54
CA PHE A 93 -5.42 -0.90 -18.83
C PHE A 93 -4.14 -0.91 -19.66
N GLU A 94 -2.98 -0.71 -19.05
CA GLU A 94 -1.68 -0.79 -19.73
C GLU A 94 -1.45 -2.18 -20.34
N ILE A 95 -1.71 -3.24 -19.57
CA ILE A 95 -1.59 -4.63 -20.03
C ILE A 95 -2.58 -4.90 -21.18
N ALA A 96 -3.84 -4.50 -21.04
CA ALA A 96 -4.84 -4.67 -22.09
C ALA A 96 -4.46 -3.93 -23.39
N SER A 97 -3.92 -2.71 -23.26
CA SER A 97 -3.40 -1.93 -24.39
C SER A 97 -2.22 -2.63 -25.09
N HIS A 98 -1.28 -3.19 -24.34
CA HIS A 98 -0.17 -3.97 -24.88
C HIS A 98 -0.65 -5.24 -25.61
N LEU A 99 -1.59 -5.99 -25.03
CA LEU A 99 -2.15 -7.18 -25.66
C LEU A 99 -2.87 -6.84 -26.97
N ARG A 100 -3.65 -5.77 -26.99
CA ARG A 100 -4.33 -5.28 -28.21
C ARG A 100 -3.34 -4.94 -29.31
N LYS A 101 -2.22 -4.26 -28.98
CA LYS A 101 -1.15 -3.96 -29.94
C LYS A 101 -0.47 -5.22 -30.50
N GLN A 102 -0.46 -6.31 -29.75
CA GLN A 102 0.04 -7.62 -30.20
C GLN A 102 -0.99 -8.43 -31.00
N GLY A 103 -2.15 -7.84 -31.35
CA GLY A 103 -3.23 -8.53 -32.05
C GLY A 103 -3.99 -9.54 -31.18
N LYS A 104 -3.74 -9.56 -29.87
CA LYS A 104 -4.44 -10.43 -28.91
C LYS A 104 -5.66 -9.70 -28.38
N SER A 105 -6.85 -10.25 -28.65
CA SER A 105 -8.08 -9.87 -27.98
C SER A 105 -8.21 -10.69 -26.70
N ALA A 106 -8.37 -10.03 -25.56
CA ALA A 106 -8.69 -10.69 -24.31
C ALA A 106 -10.08 -10.20 -23.87
N ASP A 107 -11.01 -11.13 -23.67
CA ASP A 107 -12.27 -10.81 -23.02
C ASP A 107 -11.99 -10.51 -21.55
N VAL A 108 -12.42 -9.33 -21.10
CA VAL A 108 -12.35 -8.97 -19.68
C VAL A 108 -13.45 -9.74 -18.96
N VAL A 109 -13.11 -10.89 -18.40
CA VAL A 109 -14.04 -11.68 -17.59
C VAL A 109 -14.09 -11.08 -16.19
N SER A 110 -15.25 -10.52 -15.82
CA SER A 110 -15.54 -10.10 -14.44
C SER A 110 -15.68 -11.33 -13.58
N TYR A 111 -14.72 -11.61 -12.70
CA TYR A 111 -14.87 -12.60 -11.64
C TYR A 111 -15.40 -11.89 -10.40
N ASP A 112 -16.72 -11.94 -10.18
CA ASP A 112 -17.28 -11.59 -8.88
C ASP A 112 -16.86 -12.68 -7.89
N ALA A 113 -15.76 -12.47 -7.19
CA ALA A 113 -15.43 -13.26 -6.01
C ALA A 113 -16.48 -12.94 -4.93
N LYS A 114 -17.63 -13.64 -4.96
CA LYS A 114 -18.57 -13.61 -3.85
C LYS A 114 -17.85 -14.09 -2.59
N PRO A 115 -17.99 -13.37 -1.46
CA PRO A 115 -17.44 -13.85 -0.20
C PRO A 115 -18.21 -15.11 0.23
N ASN A 116 -17.46 -16.19 0.50
CA ASN A 116 -17.98 -17.37 1.22
C ASN A 116 -18.04 -17.09 2.71
#